data_AF-A0AAX2ZV48-F1
#
_entry.id   AF-A0AAX2ZV48-F1
#
_cell.length_a   1.000
_cell.length_b   1.000
_cell.length_c   1.000
_cell.angle_alpha   90.00
_cell.angle_beta   90.00
_cell.angle_gamma   90.00
#
_symmetry.space_group_name_H-M   'P 1'
#
loop_
_entity.id
_entity.type
_entity.pdbx_description
1 polymer ?
#
loop_
_entity_poly.entity_id
_entity_poly.type
_entity_poly.pdbx_seq_one_letter_code
_entity_poly.pdbx_strand_id
1 'polypeptide(L)'
;MDLVDLDNEGPWPGDPEDSDVYEPDWTQVHPADSDIGVPLDWGHGRSTFYDEIQRRASAGFTVPPPDVLDALAWYTPIHYFGLGSAIYIRESAVFDVAGAILNRLPRPEREVPENVDGASRAALSVLYLHEAYHHKIESLAIRFEVVERTRRYLPYSKSVYIPLIEQGSDGVLEEALACAEMYRRFKTEQLYRRGVPKIVRDATLAMLPEWFRTLPPSYREACRYLRNPTFDDAQRILMSQVQEGAAEPKRAAIEWNLTPHMSRGLFNCQTITHVLVPKGQTPILPWIGLTPALPSISSRKAIRYLEDQGWKVDPGRGKGSHVRLKLIGKQPLTIPVNRESLSPPVLKSVANALGIRLADLEF
;
A
#
# COMPACT_ATOMS: atom_id res chain seq x y z
N MET A 1 -18.12 -3.07 -21.93
CA MET A 1 -18.16 -3.72 -20.62
C MET A 1 -17.64 -2.71 -19.62
N ASP A 2 -18.48 -2.31 -18.68
CA ASP A 2 -18.01 -1.51 -17.55
C ASP A 2 -17.29 -2.48 -16.61
N LEU A 3 -16.00 -2.32 -16.33
CA LEU A 3 -15.22 -3.25 -15.51
C LEU A 3 -14.98 -2.72 -14.10
N VAL A 4 -15.25 -1.44 -13.88
CA VAL A 4 -14.93 -0.69 -12.67
C VAL A 4 -16.22 -0.29 -11.95
N ASP A 5 -16.12 0.05 -10.68
CA ASP A 5 -17.20 0.55 -9.83
C ASP A 5 -16.71 1.84 -9.15
N LEU A 6 -16.43 2.85 -9.97
CA LEU A 6 -15.85 4.13 -9.52
C LEU A 6 -16.82 4.99 -8.70
N ASP A 7 -18.10 4.62 -8.69
CA ASP A 7 -19.15 5.32 -7.94
C ASP A 7 -19.31 4.76 -6.52
N ASN A 8 -18.58 3.70 -6.18
CA ASN A 8 -18.55 3.08 -4.86
C ASN A 8 -17.14 3.23 -4.27
N GLU A 9 -17.04 3.65 -3.01
CA GLU A 9 -15.74 3.82 -2.33
C GLU A 9 -15.11 2.49 -1.92
N GLY A 10 -15.86 1.38 -2.00
CA GLY A 10 -15.40 0.08 -1.55
C GLY A 10 -15.32 -0.01 -0.02
N PRO A 11 -14.78 -1.12 0.52
CA PRO A 11 -14.65 -1.31 1.97
C PRO A 11 -13.45 -0.57 2.59
N TRP A 12 -12.62 0.07 1.76
CA TRP A 12 -11.34 0.63 2.16
C TRP A 12 -11.46 2.08 2.64
N PRO A 13 -10.55 2.58 3.50
CA PRO A 13 -10.60 3.95 4.01
C PRO A 13 -10.57 5.07 2.95
N GLY A 14 -10.25 4.74 1.69
CA GLY A 14 -10.23 5.69 0.57
C GLY A 14 -9.01 6.60 0.57
N ASP A 15 -9.17 7.81 0.01
CA ASP A 15 -8.14 8.84 0.01
C ASP A 15 -8.12 9.56 1.37
N PRO A 16 -6.95 9.71 2.03
CA PRO A 16 -6.86 10.26 3.38
C PRO A 16 -7.03 11.78 3.38
N GLU A 17 -8.20 12.25 3.81
CA GLU A 17 -8.54 13.68 3.83
C GLU A 17 -7.91 14.46 5.00
N ASP A 18 -7.44 13.77 6.04
CA ASP A 18 -6.89 14.35 7.27
C ASP A 18 -5.35 14.32 7.33
N SER A 19 -4.71 13.90 6.24
CA SER A 19 -3.27 13.64 6.21
C SER A 19 -2.59 14.36 5.04
N ASP A 20 -1.37 14.84 5.28
CA ASP A 20 -0.42 15.24 4.26
C ASP A 20 0.24 13.98 3.68
N VAL A 21 0.44 13.97 2.36
CA VAL A 21 0.86 12.79 1.61
C VAL A 21 2.28 12.97 1.09
N TYR A 22 3.16 12.04 1.46
CA TYR A 22 4.58 12.05 1.09
C TYR A 22 4.95 10.84 0.25
N GLU A 23 5.93 11.01 -0.64
CA GLU A 23 6.53 9.90 -1.37
C GLU A 23 7.74 9.38 -0.60
N PRO A 24 7.80 8.06 -0.30
CA PRO A 24 8.99 7.46 0.29
C PRO A 24 10.13 7.47 -0.73
N ASP A 25 11.31 7.90 -0.30
CA ASP A 25 12.55 7.70 -1.03
C ASP A 25 12.98 6.24 -0.93
N TRP A 26 12.55 5.43 -1.89
CA TRP A 26 12.87 4.01 -1.97
C TRP A 26 14.37 3.73 -2.05
N THR A 27 15.20 4.70 -2.48
CA THR A 27 16.66 4.53 -2.48
C THR A 27 17.24 4.60 -1.07
N GLN A 28 16.58 5.28 -0.14
CA GLN A 28 16.98 5.29 1.28
C GLN A 28 16.32 4.16 2.08
N VAL A 29 15.14 3.72 1.66
CA VAL A 29 14.45 2.55 2.25
C VAL A 29 15.18 1.26 1.87
N HIS A 30 15.53 1.09 0.59
CA HIS A 30 16.25 -0.07 0.04
C HIS A 30 17.57 0.37 -0.61
N PRO A 31 18.58 0.80 0.18
CA PRO A 31 19.82 1.36 -0.34
C PRO A 31 20.59 0.36 -1.22
N ALA A 32 21.30 0.90 -2.22
CA ALA A 32 22.25 0.12 -2.98
C ALA A 32 23.41 -0.32 -2.07
N ASP A 33 24.11 -1.40 -2.44
CA ASP A 33 25.19 -1.93 -1.61
C ASP A 33 26.34 -0.89 -1.42
N SER A 34 26.52 0.02 -2.38
CA SER A 34 27.48 1.15 -2.30
C SER A 34 27.10 2.20 -1.26
N ASP A 35 25.82 2.28 -0.90
CA ASP A 35 25.24 3.35 -0.08
C ASP A 35 24.96 2.88 1.34
N ILE A 36 25.26 1.60 1.65
CA ILE A 36 25.14 1.04 2.99
C ILE A 36 26.13 1.73 3.92
N GLY A 37 25.61 2.38 4.96
CA GLY A 37 26.41 3.11 5.94
C GLY A 37 26.63 4.59 5.58
N VAL A 38 26.16 5.03 4.42
CA VAL A 38 26.00 6.48 4.15
C VAL A 38 24.91 6.99 5.10
N PRO A 39 25.18 8.05 5.88
CA PRO A 39 24.16 8.66 6.71
C PRO A 39 22.95 9.05 5.84
N LEU A 40 21.74 8.77 6.32
CA LEU A 40 20.52 9.22 5.66
C LEU A 40 20.58 10.74 5.44
N ASP A 41 19.98 11.22 4.35
CA ASP A 41 19.91 12.66 4.10
C ASP A 41 18.85 13.23 5.06
N TRP A 42 19.30 13.68 6.22
CA TRP A 42 18.39 14.15 7.25
C TRP A 42 17.89 15.55 6.89
N GLY A 43 16.57 15.70 6.77
CA GLY A 43 15.94 16.98 7.08
C GLY A 43 16.20 17.41 8.53
N HIS A 44 15.59 18.50 8.98
CA HIS A 44 15.58 18.83 10.42
C HIS A 44 14.83 17.71 11.18
N GLY A 45 15.37 17.19 12.29
CA GLY A 45 14.64 16.22 13.15
C GLY A 45 15.29 14.84 13.41
N ARG A 46 16.61 14.69 13.24
CA ARG A 46 17.29 13.41 13.54
C ARG A 46 17.05 12.92 14.98
N SER A 47 17.15 13.79 15.98
CA SER A 47 16.91 13.41 17.37
C SER A 47 15.46 12.98 17.60
N THR A 48 14.49 13.71 17.03
CA THR A 48 13.05 13.40 17.18
C THR A 48 12.68 12.04 16.61
N PHE A 49 13.36 11.58 15.54
CA PHE A 49 13.19 10.24 14.99
C PHE A 49 13.63 9.13 15.94
N TYR A 50 14.86 9.22 16.46
CA TYR A 50 15.37 8.22 17.41
C TYR A 50 14.53 8.24 18.69
N ASP A 51 14.21 9.42 19.22
CA ASP A 51 13.42 9.59 20.44
C ASP A 51 12.04 8.94 20.30
N GLU A 52 11.37 9.13 19.17
CA GLU A 52 10.04 8.54 18.93
C GLU A 52 10.10 7.02 18.86
N ILE A 53 11.06 6.44 18.14
CA ILE A 53 11.21 4.98 18.09
C ILE A 53 11.58 4.41 19.47
N GLN A 54 12.50 5.04 20.19
CA GLN A 54 12.88 4.60 21.54
C GLN A 54 11.71 4.68 22.51
N ARG A 55 10.88 5.72 22.40
CA ARG A 55 9.67 5.88 23.21
C ARG A 55 8.70 4.71 22.96
N ARG A 56 8.45 4.34 21.70
CA ARG A 56 7.57 3.20 21.36
C ARG A 56 8.17 1.86 21.75
N ALA A 57 9.47 1.66 21.55
CA ALA A 57 10.14 0.48 22.06
C ALA A 57 9.97 0.38 23.60
N SER A 58 10.30 1.45 24.33
CA SER A 58 10.23 1.45 25.80
C SER A 58 8.82 1.26 26.37
N ALA A 59 7.77 1.66 25.64
CA ALA A 59 6.38 1.46 26.03
C ALA A 59 5.93 -0.02 26.01
N GLY A 60 6.74 -0.92 25.44
CA GLY A 60 6.40 -2.32 25.25
C GLY A 60 5.57 -2.57 23.99
N PHE A 61 5.45 -3.83 23.59
CA PHE A 61 4.67 -4.21 22.42
C PHE A 61 3.18 -3.99 22.70
N THR A 62 2.62 -2.93 22.12
CA THR A 62 1.17 -2.79 22.01
C THR A 62 0.80 -3.31 20.64
N VAL A 63 0.19 -4.50 20.59
CA VAL A 63 -0.46 -4.96 19.36
C VAL A 63 -1.48 -3.88 19.00
N PRO A 64 -1.45 -3.33 17.78
CA PRO A 64 -2.52 -2.46 17.33
C PRO A 64 -3.87 -3.18 17.55
N PRO A 65 -4.94 -2.49 17.97
CA PRO A 65 -6.25 -3.10 18.14
C PRO A 65 -6.62 -4.01 16.96
N PRO A 66 -7.41 -5.09 17.14
CA PRO A 66 -7.67 -6.06 16.08
C PRO A 66 -8.06 -5.38 14.74
N ASP A 67 -8.92 -4.39 14.78
CA ASP A 67 -9.41 -3.54 13.69
C ASP A 67 -8.36 -2.77 12.83
N VAL A 68 -7.05 -3.06 12.93
CA VAL A 68 -6.01 -2.05 12.63
C VAL A 68 -5.03 -2.40 11.52
N LEU A 69 -4.97 -3.58 10.90
CA LEU A 69 -4.00 -3.74 9.79
C LEU A 69 -4.35 -2.83 8.59
N ASP A 70 -5.63 -2.80 8.20
CA ASP A 70 -6.21 -1.82 7.25
C ASP A 70 -6.15 -0.36 7.78
N ALA A 71 -5.95 -0.17 9.08
CA ALA A 71 -5.77 1.16 9.67
C ALA A 71 -4.29 1.59 9.75
N LEU A 72 -3.33 0.65 9.63
CA LEU A 72 -1.89 0.92 9.56
C LEU A 72 -1.46 1.26 8.12
N ALA A 73 -1.94 0.47 7.17
CA ALA A 73 -1.70 0.63 5.74
C ALA A 73 -2.90 0.06 4.97
N TRP A 74 -3.11 0.54 3.74
CA TRP A 74 -4.13 -0.03 2.87
C TRP A 74 -3.80 0.20 1.39
N TYR A 75 -4.27 -0.71 0.55
CA TYR A 75 -4.30 -0.58 -0.90
C TYR A 75 -5.67 -0.10 -1.38
N THR A 76 -5.72 0.96 -2.18
CA THR A 76 -6.93 1.40 -2.90
C THR A 76 -6.98 0.76 -4.30
N PRO A 77 -7.92 -0.17 -4.58
CA PRO A 77 -7.90 -0.94 -5.83
C PRO A 77 -8.29 -0.11 -7.06
N ILE A 78 -7.69 -0.40 -8.21
CA ILE A 78 -8.02 0.20 -9.51
C ILE A 78 -9.52 0.07 -9.84
N HIS A 79 -10.16 -1.05 -9.49
CA HIS A 79 -11.57 -1.25 -9.81
C HIS A 79 -12.50 -0.28 -9.07
N TYR A 80 -12.10 0.29 -7.93
CA TYR A 80 -12.88 1.28 -7.18
C TYR A 80 -12.35 2.70 -7.34
N PHE A 81 -11.03 2.86 -7.48
CA PHE A 81 -10.38 4.17 -7.44
C PHE A 81 -9.77 4.59 -8.78
N GLY A 82 -9.66 3.70 -9.75
CA GLY A 82 -9.12 4.00 -11.08
C GLY A 82 -7.72 4.59 -11.02
N LEU A 83 -7.56 5.81 -11.53
CA LEU A 83 -6.29 6.55 -11.44
C LEU A 83 -5.92 6.94 -10.01
N GLY A 84 -6.87 6.94 -9.07
CA GLY A 84 -6.59 7.17 -7.64
C GLY A 84 -6.15 5.92 -6.87
N SER A 85 -5.88 4.81 -7.56
CA SER A 85 -5.29 3.64 -6.90
C SER A 85 -3.90 3.94 -6.34
N ALA A 86 -3.67 3.55 -5.10
CA ALA A 86 -2.52 3.90 -4.30
C ALA A 86 -2.32 2.88 -3.17
N ILE A 87 -1.11 2.85 -2.62
CA ILE A 87 -0.83 2.23 -1.33
C ILE A 87 -0.58 3.36 -0.34
N TYR A 88 -1.31 3.37 0.76
CA TYR A 88 -1.13 4.33 1.84
C TYR A 88 -0.58 3.64 3.07
N ILE A 89 0.44 4.22 3.70
CA ILE A 89 1.05 3.70 4.93
C ILE A 89 1.12 4.85 5.93
N ARG A 90 0.60 4.69 7.14
CA ARG A 90 0.72 5.74 8.16
C ARG A 90 2.15 5.81 8.69
N GLU A 91 2.68 7.03 8.85
CA GLU A 91 3.98 7.22 9.50
C GLU A 91 3.99 6.62 10.92
N SER A 92 2.88 6.79 11.66
CA SER A 92 2.71 6.19 12.98
C SER A 92 2.81 4.66 12.96
N ALA A 93 2.31 4.00 11.92
CA ALA A 93 2.38 2.55 11.78
C ALA A 93 3.81 2.06 11.59
N VAL A 94 4.63 2.79 10.82
CA VAL A 94 6.04 2.49 10.67
C VAL A 94 6.74 2.56 12.04
N PHE A 95 6.44 3.59 12.84
CA PHE A 95 7.01 3.72 14.18
C PHE A 95 6.57 2.60 15.14
N ASP A 96 5.29 2.21 15.12
CA ASP A 96 4.79 1.11 15.95
C ASP A 96 5.48 -0.21 15.62
N VAL A 97 5.54 -0.56 14.34
CA VAL A 97 6.18 -1.80 13.89
C VAL A 97 7.70 -1.75 14.14
N ALA A 98 8.36 -0.61 13.92
CA ALA A 98 9.78 -0.45 14.21
C ALA A 98 10.08 -0.61 15.71
N GLY A 99 9.28 0.01 16.58
CA GLY A 99 9.37 -0.16 18.03
C GLY A 99 9.15 -1.62 18.46
N ALA A 100 8.19 -2.31 17.84
CA ALA A 100 7.94 -3.73 18.09
C ALA A 100 9.13 -4.63 17.69
N ILE A 101 9.79 -4.33 16.57
CA ILE A 101 11.00 -5.03 16.12
C ILE A 101 12.15 -4.79 17.11
N LEU A 102 12.44 -3.53 17.46
CA LEU A 102 13.51 -3.20 18.41
C LEU A 102 13.27 -3.78 19.79
N ASN A 103 12.02 -3.93 20.21
CA ASN A 103 11.69 -4.57 21.47
C ASN A 103 12.14 -6.02 21.60
N ARG A 104 12.44 -6.69 20.48
CA ARG A 104 13.04 -8.03 20.48
C ARG A 104 14.55 -8.02 20.65
N LEU A 105 15.19 -6.86 20.51
CA LEU A 105 16.63 -6.74 20.69
C LEU A 105 16.98 -6.58 22.18
N PRO A 106 18.18 -7.04 22.60
CA PRO A 106 18.76 -6.68 23.88
C PRO A 106 18.84 -5.15 24.02
N ARG A 107 18.67 -4.62 25.24
CA ARG A 107 18.65 -3.15 25.48
C ARG A 107 19.82 -2.39 24.83
N PRO A 108 21.09 -2.83 24.93
CA PRO A 108 22.19 -2.12 24.29
C PRO A 108 22.05 -2.00 22.77
N GLU A 109 21.48 -3.03 22.13
CA GLU A 109 21.26 -3.08 20.68
C GLU A 109 20.09 -2.20 20.23
N ARG A 110 19.18 -1.82 21.14
CA ARG A 110 18.06 -0.93 20.80
C ARG A 110 18.53 0.47 20.51
N GLU A 111 19.58 0.92 21.18
CA GLU A 111 20.11 2.29 21.09
C GLU A 111 21.11 2.48 19.94
N VAL A 112 21.53 1.38 19.30
CA VAL A 112 22.44 1.41 18.14
C VAL A 112 21.71 2.07 16.96
N PRO A 113 22.20 3.21 16.43
CA PRO A 113 21.51 3.95 15.37
C PRO A 113 21.20 3.12 14.13
N GLU A 114 22.12 2.25 13.71
CA GLU A 114 21.95 1.38 12.55
C GLU A 114 20.82 0.37 12.75
N ASN A 115 20.60 -0.09 13.99
CA ASN A 115 19.50 -0.98 14.30
C ASN A 115 18.16 -0.25 14.27
N VAL A 116 18.11 1.00 14.74
CA VAL A 116 16.91 1.85 14.68
C VAL A 116 16.54 2.18 13.23
N ASP A 117 17.51 2.60 12.42
CA ASP A 117 17.33 2.86 10.99
C ASP A 117 16.89 1.58 10.26
N GLY A 118 17.56 0.46 10.56
CA GLY A 118 17.19 -0.85 10.02
C GLY A 118 15.77 -1.27 10.39
N ALA A 119 15.33 -0.99 11.62
CA ALA A 119 13.99 -1.35 12.09
C ALA A 119 12.91 -0.52 11.37
N SER A 120 13.14 0.76 11.11
CA SER A 120 12.20 1.60 10.34
C SER A 120 12.10 1.14 8.87
N ARG A 121 13.23 0.80 8.24
CA ARG A 121 13.26 0.21 6.88
C ARG A 121 12.52 -1.13 6.82
N ALA A 122 12.74 -1.99 7.82
CA ALA A 122 12.06 -3.28 7.91
C ALA A 122 10.54 -3.10 8.12
N ALA A 123 10.13 -2.18 9.00
CA ALA A 123 8.73 -1.84 9.25
C ALA A 123 8.00 -1.37 7.98
N LEU A 124 8.58 -0.40 7.27
CA LEU A 124 8.01 0.06 5.99
C LEU A 124 7.94 -1.10 4.98
N SER A 125 9.00 -1.90 4.87
CA SER A 125 9.08 -2.99 3.90
C SER A 125 8.01 -4.04 4.15
N VAL A 126 7.75 -4.44 5.40
CA VAL A 126 6.74 -5.46 5.70
C VAL A 126 5.32 -4.93 5.47
N LEU A 127 5.03 -3.67 5.85
CA LEU A 127 3.72 -3.05 5.58
C LEU A 127 3.49 -2.95 4.07
N TYR A 128 4.47 -2.44 3.32
CA TYR A 128 4.41 -2.38 1.86
C TYR A 128 4.19 -3.76 1.21
N LEU A 129 4.86 -4.81 1.71
CA LEU A 129 4.72 -6.16 1.16
C LEU A 129 3.31 -6.73 1.33
N HIS A 130 2.62 -6.38 2.41
CA HIS A 130 1.22 -6.73 2.63
C HIS A 130 0.35 -6.08 1.55
N GLU A 131 0.41 -4.75 1.43
CA GLU A 131 -0.42 -4.00 0.48
C GLU A 131 -0.12 -4.34 -0.99
N ALA A 132 1.16 -4.59 -1.29
CA ALA A 132 1.58 -5.04 -2.60
C ALA A 132 0.97 -6.40 -2.99
N TYR A 133 0.58 -7.24 -2.01
CA TYR A 133 -0.12 -8.50 -2.26
C TYR A 133 -1.55 -8.27 -2.77
N HIS A 134 -2.31 -7.35 -2.18
CA HIS A 134 -3.65 -7.00 -2.68
C HIS A 134 -3.61 -6.51 -4.13
N HIS A 135 -2.63 -5.67 -4.47
CA HIS A 135 -2.39 -5.26 -5.85
C HIS A 135 -2.06 -6.46 -6.78
N LYS A 136 -1.35 -7.50 -6.30
CA LYS A 136 -1.12 -8.73 -7.09
C LYS A 136 -2.41 -9.49 -7.36
N ILE A 137 -3.32 -9.55 -6.39
CA ILE A 137 -4.61 -10.22 -6.54
C ILE A 137 -5.54 -9.44 -7.48
N GLU A 138 -5.56 -8.11 -7.37
CA GLU A 138 -6.29 -7.29 -8.35
C GLU A 138 -5.69 -7.43 -9.76
N SER A 139 -4.36 -7.42 -9.87
CA SER A 139 -3.65 -7.64 -11.13
C SER A 139 -3.98 -8.99 -11.77
N LEU A 140 -4.12 -10.04 -10.96
CA LEU A 140 -4.59 -11.35 -11.38
C LEU A 140 -6.01 -11.26 -11.95
N ALA A 141 -6.92 -10.61 -11.23
CA ALA A 141 -8.30 -10.43 -11.67
C ALA A 141 -8.35 -9.71 -13.02
N ILE A 142 -7.65 -8.58 -13.19
CA ILE A 142 -7.59 -7.83 -14.46
C ILE A 142 -7.14 -8.72 -15.62
N ARG A 143 -6.17 -9.63 -15.41
CA ARG A 143 -5.76 -10.58 -16.44
C ARG A 143 -6.89 -11.54 -16.83
N PHE A 144 -7.65 -12.04 -15.87
CA PHE A 144 -8.86 -12.83 -16.18
C PHE A 144 -9.88 -11.99 -16.94
N GLU A 145 -10.12 -10.75 -16.54
CA GLU A 145 -11.09 -9.88 -17.20
C GLU A 145 -10.74 -9.58 -18.65
N VAL A 146 -9.44 -9.43 -18.95
CA VAL A 146 -8.94 -9.23 -20.32
C VAL A 146 -9.17 -10.47 -21.19
N VAL A 147 -8.88 -11.67 -20.66
CA VAL A 147 -8.97 -12.93 -21.40
C VAL A 147 -10.42 -13.39 -21.55
N GLU A 148 -11.17 -13.40 -20.46
CA GLU A 148 -12.53 -13.94 -20.37
C GLU A 148 -13.60 -12.91 -20.72
N ARG A 149 -13.18 -11.65 -20.92
CA ARG A 149 -14.08 -10.53 -21.24
C ARG A 149 -15.28 -10.50 -20.29
N THR A 150 -15.02 -10.66 -19.00
CA THR A 150 -16.03 -10.74 -17.93
C THR A 150 -15.45 -10.12 -16.66
N ARG A 151 -16.27 -9.43 -15.85
CA ARG A 151 -15.85 -8.89 -14.54
C ARG A 151 -15.43 -10.02 -13.60
N ARG A 152 -14.33 -9.86 -12.88
CA ARG A 152 -13.80 -10.85 -11.94
C ARG A 152 -13.47 -10.27 -10.58
N TYR A 153 -12.84 -9.10 -10.52
CA TYR A 153 -12.48 -8.53 -9.23
C TYR A 153 -13.71 -8.09 -8.44
N LEU A 154 -14.63 -7.35 -9.06
CA LEU A 154 -15.83 -6.87 -8.37
C LEU A 154 -16.75 -8.01 -7.88
N PRO A 155 -17.04 -9.07 -8.66
CA PRO A 155 -17.76 -10.22 -8.15
C PRO A 155 -17.07 -10.92 -6.97
N TYR A 156 -15.75 -11.12 -7.04
CA TYR A 156 -14.96 -11.69 -5.95
C TYR A 156 -15.03 -10.81 -4.69
N SER A 157 -14.80 -9.51 -4.83
CA SER A 157 -14.88 -8.55 -3.73
C SER A 157 -16.25 -8.62 -3.04
N LYS A 158 -17.34 -8.52 -3.81
CA LYS A 158 -18.71 -8.45 -3.29
C LYS A 158 -19.27 -9.78 -2.76
N SER A 159 -18.81 -10.91 -3.28
CA SER A 159 -19.41 -12.22 -2.99
C SER A 159 -18.54 -13.11 -2.09
N VAL A 160 -17.25 -12.77 -1.95
CA VAL A 160 -16.28 -13.56 -1.19
C VAL A 160 -15.61 -12.70 -0.14
N TYR A 161 -14.82 -11.70 -0.58
CA TYR A 161 -13.94 -10.94 0.29
C TYR A 161 -14.72 -10.17 1.37
N ILE A 162 -15.59 -9.23 0.95
CA ILE A 162 -16.34 -8.35 1.86
C ILE A 162 -17.23 -9.17 2.82
N PRO A 163 -18.07 -10.12 2.35
CA PRO A 163 -18.93 -10.87 3.25
C PRO A 163 -18.16 -11.69 4.29
N LEU A 164 -17.00 -12.27 3.92
CA LEU A 164 -16.20 -13.05 4.86
C LEU A 164 -15.50 -12.18 5.91
N ILE A 165 -15.03 -10.98 5.54
CA ILE A 165 -14.51 -9.99 6.49
C ILE A 165 -15.60 -9.54 7.46
N GLU A 166 -16.79 -9.17 6.96
CA GLU A 166 -17.93 -8.71 7.78
C GLU A 166 -18.41 -9.78 8.78
N GLN A 167 -18.26 -11.06 8.43
CA GLN A 167 -18.58 -12.19 9.30
C GLN A 167 -17.49 -12.49 10.33
N GLY A 168 -16.35 -11.80 10.28
CA GLY A 168 -15.18 -12.15 11.10
C GLY A 168 -14.68 -13.56 10.80
N SER A 169 -14.69 -13.97 9.54
CA SER A 169 -14.27 -15.31 9.12
C SER A 169 -12.74 -15.42 9.06
N ASP A 170 -12.21 -16.62 9.32
CA ASP A 170 -10.83 -17.00 9.00
C ASP A 170 -10.66 -17.46 7.53
N GLY A 171 -11.74 -17.43 6.74
CA GLY A 171 -11.79 -17.89 5.37
C GLY A 171 -11.28 -16.91 4.31
N VAL A 172 -10.89 -15.68 4.68
CA VAL A 172 -10.34 -14.70 3.72
C VAL A 172 -8.89 -15.04 3.44
N LEU A 173 -8.68 -15.96 2.48
CA LEU A 173 -7.34 -16.41 2.09
C LEU A 173 -6.44 -15.25 1.67
N GLU A 174 -7.00 -14.21 1.07
CA GLU A 174 -6.23 -13.04 0.64
C GLU A 174 -5.48 -12.37 1.79
N GLU A 175 -6.14 -12.10 2.92
CA GLU A 175 -5.49 -11.50 4.10
C GLU A 175 -4.43 -12.39 4.72
N ALA A 176 -4.76 -13.69 4.87
CA ALA A 176 -3.81 -14.66 5.42
C ALA A 176 -2.56 -14.77 4.54
N LEU A 177 -2.72 -14.73 3.22
CA LEU A 177 -1.62 -14.80 2.27
C LEU A 177 -0.88 -13.46 2.15
N ALA A 178 -1.54 -12.32 2.27
CA ALA A 178 -0.89 -11.00 2.33
C ALA A 178 0.05 -10.93 3.53
N CYS A 179 -0.39 -11.33 4.73
CA CYS A 179 0.47 -11.46 5.90
C CYS A 179 1.62 -12.46 5.70
N ALA A 180 1.34 -13.64 5.14
CA ALA A 180 2.39 -14.62 4.87
C ALA A 180 3.42 -14.11 3.85
N GLU A 181 3.00 -13.31 2.87
CA GLU A 181 3.86 -12.68 1.87
C GLU A 181 4.87 -11.73 2.52
N MET A 182 4.45 -10.93 3.52
CA MET A 182 5.34 -10.08 4.32
C MET A 182 6.54 -10.88 4.83
N TYR A 183 6.27 -12.00 5.51
CA TYR A 183 7.31 -12.86 6.08
C TYR A 183 8.17 -13.50 4.99
N ARG A 184 7.54 -14.08 3.98
CA ARG A 184 8.24 -14.86 2.95
C ARG A 184 9.19 -13.99 2.15
N ARG A 185 8.70 -12.89 1.59
CA ARG A 185 9.50 -12.01 0.73
C ARG A 185 10.56 -11.27 1.54
N PHE A 186 10.24 -10.83 2.76
CA PHE A 186 11.25 -10.26 3.64
C PHE A 186 12.35 -11.27 3.99
N LYS A 187 12.00 -12.56 4.20
CA LYS A 187 12.98 -13.62 4.49
C LYS A 187 13.89 -13.94 3.30
N THR A 188 13.34 -14.01 2.09
CA THR A 188 14.03 -14.59 0.93
C THR A 188 14.61 -13.55 -0.02
N GLU A 189 13.96 -12.41 -0.21
CA GLU A 189 14.39 -11.42 -1.20
C GLU A 189 15.43 -10.47 -0.60
N GLN A 190 16.52 -10.22 -1.33
CA GLN A 190 17.59 -9.34 -0.86
C GLN A 190 17.12 -7.88 -0.82
N LEU A 191 16.32 -7.46 -1.80
CA LEU A 191 15.82 -6.08 -1.95
C LEU A 191 15.27 -5.51 -0.63
N TYR A 192 14.34 -6.24 0.01
CA TYR A 192 13.68 -5.79 1.26
C TYR A 192 14.54 -5.90 2.52
N ARG A 193 15.74 -6.48 2.41
CA ARG A 193 16.68 -6.66 3.52
C ARG A 193 17.92 -5.76 3.40
N ARG A 194 18.07 -5.04 2.28
CA ARG A 194 19.18 -4.09 2.09
C ARG A 194 19.08 -2.97 3.12
N GLY A 195 20.21 -2.60 3.71
CA GLY A 195 20.24 -1.60 4.78
C GLY A 195 19.59 -2.04 6.10
N VAL A 196 19.23 -3.32 6.28
CA VAL A 196 18.68 -3.87 7.54
C VAL A 196 19.73 -4.78 8.20
N PRO A 197 20.24 -4.44 9.39
CA PRO A 197 21.22 -5.27 10.11
C PRO A 197 20.72 -6.69 10.36
N LYS A 198 21.63 -7.67 10.43
CA LYS A 198 21.27 -9.08 10.67
C LYS A 198 20.41 -9.26 11.92
N ILE A 199 20.77 -8.62 13.03
CA ILE A 199 20.05 -8.75 14.30
C ILE A 199 18.61 -8.21 14.18
N VAL A 200 18.42 -7.12 13.44
CA VAL A 200 17.10 -6.55 13.14
C VAL A 200 16.31 -7.49 12.22
N ARG A 201 16.93 -8.05 11.17
CA ARG A 201 16.26 -9.02 10.28
C ARG A 201 15.75 -10.25 11.05
N ASP A 202 16.58 -10.79 11.93
CA ASP A 202 16.24 -11.94 12.76
C ASP A 202 15.09 -11.57 13.73
N ALA A 203 15.14 -10.37 14.33
CA ALA A 203 14.07 -9.84 15.17
C ALA A 203 12.73 -9.64 14.42
N THR A 204 12.76 -9.06 13.22
CA THR A 204 11.56 -8.91 12.37
C THR A 204 10.95 -10.26 12.05
N LEU A 205 11.76 -11.23 11.63
CA LEU A 205 11.28 -12.58 11.28
C LEU A 205 10.75 -13.36 12.50
N ALA A 206 11.27 -13.10 13.70
CA ALA A 206 10.74 -13.67 14.94
C ALA A 206 9.42 -13.00 15.35
N MET A 207 9.32 -11.68 15.20
CA MET A 207 8.15 -10.89 15.57
C MET A 207 6.93 -11.21 14.69
N LEU A 208 7.09 -11.30 13.37
CA LEU A 208 5.96 -11.41 12.42
C LEU A 208 5.00 -12.58 12.75
N PRO A 209 5.44 -13.84 12.94
CA PRO A 209 4.52 -14.94 13.27
C PRO A 209 3.79 -14.76 14.60
N GLU A 210 4.42 -14.11 15.59
CA GLU A 210 3.77 -13.81 16.86
C GLU A 210 2.73 -12.71 16.69
N TRP A 211 3.07 -11.65 15.95
CA TRP A 211 2.14 -10.58 15.62
C TRP A 211 0.92 -11.11 14.86
N PHE A 212 1.12 -11.97 13.85
CA PHE A 212 0.00 -12.53 13.08
C PHE A 212 -1.05 -13.18 13.97
N ARG A 213 -0.65 -13.98 14.97
CA ARG A 213 -1.59 -14.66 15.88
C ARG A 213 -2.46 -13.72 16.73
N THR A 214 -2.04 -12.46 16.87
CA THR A 214 -2.77 -11.44 17.63
C THR A 214 -3.72 -10.60 16.77
N LEU A 215 -3.67 -10.77 15.44
CA LEU A 215 -4.51 -10.05 14.49
C LEU A 215 -5.94 -10.63 14.42
N PRO A 216 -6.90 -9.92 13.76
CA PRO A 216 -8.26 -10.39 13.56
C PRO A 216 -8.37 -11.73 12.84
N PRO A 217 -9.62 -12.23 12.70
CA PRO A 217 -9.88 -13.33 11.79
C PRO A 217 -9.27 -13.09 10.40
N SER A 218 -8.90 -14.17 9.74
CA SER A 218 -8.16 -14.25 8.47
C SER A 218 -6.67 -13.91 8.58
N TYR A 219 -6.31 -12.72 9.08
CA TYR A 219 -4.91 -12.35 9.26
C TYR A 219 -4.15 -13.34 10.16
N ARG A 220 -4.81 -13.83 11.23
CA ARG A 220 -4.22 -14.77 12.20
C ARG A 220 -3.80 -16.12 11.61
N GLU A 221 -4.39 -16.50 10.48
CA GLU A 221 -4.11 -17.77 9.81
C GLU A 221 -2.82 -17.74 8.98
N ALA A 222 -2.17 -16.59 8.83
CA ALA A 222 -0.96 -16.41 8.03
C ALA A 222 0.17 -17.41 8.36
N CYS A 223 0.27 -17.82 9.62
CA CYS A 223 1.27 -18.80 10.07
C CYS A 223 1.18 -20.15 9.33
N ARG A 224 0.01 -20.50 8.79
CA ARG A 224 -0.21 -21.73 8.00
C ARG A 224 0.45 -21.68 6.64
N TYR A 225 0.77 -20.48 6.14
CA TYR A 225 1.23 -20.25 4.77
C TYR A 225 2.67 -19.71 4.68
N LEU A 226 3.46 -19.78 5.75
CA LEU A 226 4.84 -19.27 5.73
C LEU A 226 5.81 -20.10 4.87
N ARG A 227 5.41 -21.31 4.43
CA ARG A 227 6.24 -22.22 3.63
C ARG A 227 5.78 -22.27 2.17
N ASN A 228 6.73 -22.45 1.23
CA ASN A 228 6.45 -22.42 -0.21
C ASN A 228 5.27 -23.32 -0.62
N PRO A 229 5.28 -24.64 -0.33
CA PRO A 229 4.22 -25.51 -0.80
C PRO A 229 2.82 -25.07 -0.35
N THR A 230 2.66 -24.81 0.96
CA THR A 230 1.36 -24.43 1.54
C THR A 230 0.85 -23.09 1.03
N PHE A 231 1.75 -22.13 0.81
CA PHE A 231 1.37 -20.83 0.25
C PHE A 231 0.97 -20.96 -1.21
N ASP A 232 1.74 -21.70 -2.00
CA ASP A 232 1.50 -21.82 -3.43
C ASP A 232 0.19 -22.59 -3.67
N ASP A 233 -0.10 -23.62 -2.85
CA ASP A 233 -1.39 -24.32 -2.84
C ASP A 233 -2.55 -23.36 -2.52
N ALA A 234 -2.45 -22.59 -1.44
CA ALA A 234 -3.48 -21.65 -1.03
C ALA A 234 -3.66 -20.48 -2.01
N GLN A 235 -2.57 -19.98 -2.61
CA GLN A 235 -2.62 -18.96 -3.64
C GLN A 235 -3.35 -19.49 -4.89
N ARG A 236 -3.18 -20.75 -5.27
CA ARG A 236 -3.96 -21.36 -6.36
C ARG A 236 -5.45 -21.48 -6.01
N ILE A 237 -5.80 -21.78 -4.76
CA ILE A 237 -7.20 -21.75 -4.31
C ILE A 237 -7.76 -20.33 -4.42
N LEU A 238 -7.03 -19.34 -3.92
CA LEU A 238 -7.40 -17.92 -4.04
C LEU A 238 -7.56 -17.50 -5.51
N MET A 239 -6.69 -17.97 -6.40
CA MET A 239 -6.86 -17.72 -7.85
C MET A 239 -8.18 -18.26 -8.38
N SER A 240 -8.62 -19.44 -7.95
CA SER A 240 -9.94 -19.96 -8.29
C SER A 240 -11.06 -19.14 -7.67
N GLN A 241 -10.93 -18.69 -6.41
CA GLN A 241 -11.92 -17.82 -5.76
C GLN A 241 -12.11 -16.50 -6.52
N VAL A 242 -11.01 -15.87 -6.95
CA VAL A 242 -11.01 -14.63 -7.73
C VAL A 242 -11.61 -14.83 -9.11
N GLN A 243 -11.27 -15.94 -9.78
CA GLN A 243 -11.83 -16.25 -11.09
C GLN A 243 -13.33 -16.55 -11.01
N GLU A 244 -13.79 -17.31 -10.03
CA GLU A 244 -15.21 -17.71 -9.96
C GLU A 244 -16.10 -16.73 -9.20
N GLY A 245 -15.50 -15.85 -8.38
CA GLY A 245 -16.25 -15.00 -7.47
C GLY A 245 -16.99 -15.81 -6.39
N ALA A 246 -16.41 -16.94 -5.96
CA ALA A 246 -17.02 -17.88 -5.03
C ALA A 246 -16.03 -18.29 -3.93
N ALA A 247 -16.49 -18.35 -2.68
CA ALA A 247 -15.66 -18.77 -1.55
C ALA A 247 -15.21 -20.24 -1.68
N GLU A 248 -16.09 -21.08 -2.24
CA GLU A 248 -15.83 -22.47 -2.59
C GLU A 248 -15.83 -22.63 -4.12
N PRO A 249 -14.70 -22.37 -4.79
CA PRO A 249 -14.64 -22.46 -6.24
C PRO A 249 -14.67 -23.92 -6.71
N LYS A 250 -15.26 -24.17 -7.88
CA LYS A 250 -15.39 -25.51 -8.46
C LYS A 250 -14.14 -25.96 -9.20
N ARG A 251 -13.37 -25.02 -9.75
CA ARG A 251 -12.13 -25.29 -10.47
C ARG A 251 -11.10 -25.90 -9.53
N ALA A 252 -10.49 -27.00 -9.98
CA ALA A 252 -9.38 -27.61 -9.28
C ALA A 252 -8.18 -26.66 -9.24
N ALA A 253 -7.69 -26.33 -8.05
CA ALA A 253 -6.55 -25.41 -7.85
C ALA A 253 -5.30 -25.85 -8.63
N ILE A 254 -5.10 -27.16 -8.83
CA ILE A 254 -3.93 -27.71 -9.53
C ILE A 254 -3.83 -27.26 -11.00
N GLU A 255 -4.94 -26.87 -11.63
CA GLU A 255 -4.94 -26.38 -13.02
C GLU A 255 -4.09 -25.10 -13.19
N TRP A 256 -3.96 -24.31 -12.13
CA TRP A 256 -3.15 -23.09 -12.12
C TRP A 256 -1.64 -23.32 -12.20
N ASN A 257 -1.17 -24.57 -12.06
CA ASN A 257 0.24 -24.89 -12.29
C ASN A 257 0.71 -24.57 -13.72
N LEU A 258 -0.21 -24.50 -14.67
CA LEU A 258 0.10 -24.15 -16.06
C LEU A 258 0.33 -22.65 -16.26
N THR A 259 0.05 -21.81 -15.26
CA THR A 259 0.11 -20.34 -15.39
C THR A 259 0.86 -19.67 -14.23
N PRO A 260 2.15 -19.99 -14.00
CA PRO A 260 2.92 -19.60 -12.81
C PRO A 260 3.20 -18.09 -12.67
N HIS A 261 2.76 -17.26 -13.61
CA HIS A 261 3.01 -15.82 -13.63
C HIS A 261 1.73 -14.98 -13.57
N MET A 262 0.56 -15.62 -13.41
CA MET A 262 -0.72 -14.93 -13.36
C MET A 262 -0.88 -14.01 -12.14
N SER A 263 -0.22 -14.34 -11.02
CA SER A 263 -0.23 -13.57 -9.76
C SER A 263 0.85 -12.49 -9.67
N ARG A 264 1.52 -12.12 -10.78
CA ARG A 264 2.46 -10.99 -10.78
C ARG A 264 1.69 -9.66 -10.76
N GLY A 265 2.23 -8.63 -10.10
CA GLY A 265 1.69 -7.27 -10.22
C GLY A 265 1.70 -6.79 -11.68
N LEU A 266 0.77 -5.91 -12.07
CA LEU A 266 0.76 -5.30 -13.40
C LEU A 266 1.89 -4.28 -13.58
N PHE A 267 2.26 -3.59 -12.51
CA PHE A 267 3.34 -2.60 -12.46
C PHE A 267 4.03 -2.60 -11.09
N ASN A 268 5.10 -1.80 -10.95
CA ASN A 268 5.80 -1.63 -9.69
C ASN A 268 4.99 -0.72 -8.75
N CYS A 269 4.40 -1.28 -7.69
CA CYS A 269 3.55 -0.51 -6.76
C CYS A 269 4.33 0.47 -5.86
N GLN A 270 5.67 0.44 -5.86
CA GLN A 270 6.49 1.51 -5.25
C GLN A 270 6.14 2.90 -5.81
N THR A 271 5.72 3.00 -7.08
CA THR A 271 5.42 4.30 -7.73
C THR A 271 4.09 4.91 -7.31
N ILE A 272 3.26 4.12 -6.63
CA ILE A 272 1.94 4.52 -6.09
C ILE A 272 1.88 4.38 -4.56
N THR A 273 3.02 4.14 -3.91
CA THR A 273 3.09 4.03 -2.45
C THR A 273 3.38 5.39 -1.84
N HIS A 274 2.62 5.73 -0.81
CA HIS A 274 2.67 7.00 -0.12
C HIS A 274 2.66 6.80 1.39
N VAL A 275 3.33 7.72 2.10
CA VAL A 275 3.31 7.76 3.56
C VAL A 275 2.51 8.96 4.03
N LEU A 276 1.64 8.70 5.01
CA LEU A 276 0.70 9.67 5.55
C LEU A 276 1.21 10.24 6.86
N VAL A 277 1.24 11.56 6.92
CA VAL A 277 1.55 12.36 8.11
C VAL A 277 0.30 13.17 8.45
N PRO A 278 -0.17 13.24 9.70
CA PRO A 278 -1.34 14.05 10.04
C PRO A 278 -1.17 15.50 9.60
N LYS A 279 -2.24 16.11 9.06
CA LYS A 279 -2.21 17.49 8.57
C LYS A 279 -1.63 18.46 9.59
N GLY A 280 -0.68 19.28 9.14
CA GLY A 280 -0.03 20.29 9.98
C GLY A 280 1.09 19.74 10.88
N GLN A 281 1.40 18.44 10.81
CA GLN A 281 2.60 17.87 11.40
C GLN A 281 3.73 17.80 10.36
N THR A 282 4.97 17.77 10.85
CA THR A 282 6.15 17.58 9.99
C THR A 282 6.54 16.10 10.01
N PRO A 283 6.89 15.51 8.85
CA PRO A 283 7.41 14.14 8.80
C PRO A 283 8.63 14.00 9.71
N ILE A 284 8.67 12.88 10.43
CA ILE A 284 9.77 12.52 11.33
C ILE A 284 10.65 11.44 10.67
N LEU A 285 10.07 10.58 9.85
CA LEU A 285 10.80 9.53 9.14
C LEU A 285 11.85 10.12 8.18
N PRO A 286 13.09 9.59 8.15
CA PRO A 286 14.21 10.21 7.45
C PRO A 286 14.15 10.12 5.93
N TRP A 287 13.35 9.20 5.39
CA TRP A 287 13.24 8.95 3.95
C TRP A 287 11.95 9.52 3.34
N ILE A 288 11.25 10.41 4.06
CA ILE A 288 10.15 11.26 3.55
C ILE A 288 10.41 12.72 3.91
N GLY A 289 9.70 13.64 3.24
CA GLY A 289 9.79 15.07 3.53
C GLY A 289 10.97 15.80 2.88
N LEU A 290 11.83 15.09 2.14
CA LEU A 290 12.85 15.72 1.27
C LEU A 290 12.20 16.46 0.10
N THR A 291 11.07 15.96 -0.37
CA THR A 291 10.13 16.67 -1.25
C THR A 291 8.99 17.26 -0.42
N PRO A 292 8.48 18.45 -0.79
CA PRO A 292 7.28 19.00 -0.17
C PRO A 292 6.13 18.00 -0.21
N ALA A 293 5.24 18.08 0.79
CA ALA A 293 3.99 17.33 0.78
C ALA A 293 3.24 17.57 -0.53
N LEU A 294 2.57 16.53 -1.01
CA LEU A 294 1.70 16.69 -2.16
C LEU A 294 0.52 17.59 -1.77
N PRO A 295 0.12 18.55 -2.62
CA PRO A 295 -0.94 19.48 -2.27
C PRO A 295 -2.26 18.74 -2.03
N SER A 296 -2.82 18.84 -0.82
CA SER A 296 -4.18 18.36 -0.54
C SER A 296 -5.18 19.34 -1.17
N ILE A 297 -5.78 18.94 -2.29
CA ILE A 297 -6.72 19.77 -3.03
C ILE A 297 -8.00 19.03 -3.39
N SER A 298 -9.15 19.69 -3.25
CA SER A 298 -10.43 19.14 -3.72
C SER A 298 -10.52 19.07 -5.25
N SER A 299 -11.30 18.09 -5.74
CA SER A 299 -11.69 18.00 -7.15
C SER A 299 -12.19 19.34 -7.69
N ARG A 300 -13.01 20.04 -6.90
CA ARG A 300 -13.62 21.32 -7.30
C ARG A 300 -12.56 22.40 -7.51
N LYS A 301 -11.58 22.52 -6.61
CA LYS A 301 -10.53 23.52 -6.73
C LYS A 301 -9.57 23.17 -7.88
N ALA A 302 -9.24 21.89 -8.06
CA ALA A 302 -8.39 21.45 -9.18
C ALA A 302 -9.05 21.63 -10.55
N ILE A 303 -10.35 21.32 -10.68
CA ILE A 303 -11.13 21.55 -11.91
C ILE A 303 -11.16 23.04 -12.23
N ARG A 304 -11.49 23.90 -11.25
CA ARG A 304 -11.51 25.36 -11.45
C ARG A 304 -10.14 25.87 -11.90
N TYR A 305 -9.08 25.44 -11.24
CA TYR A 305 -7.72 25.81 -11.63
C TYR A 305 -7.40 25.41 -13.08
N LEU A 306 -7.76 24.20 -13.50
CA LEU A 306 -7.56 23.76 -14.88
C LEU A 306 -8.41 24.52 -15.89
N GLU A 307 -9.65 24.88 -15.53
CA GLU A 307 -10.49 25.75 -16.35
C GLU A 307 -9.85 27.13 -16.55
N ASP A 308 -9.25 27.70 -15.50
CA ASP A 308 -8.48 28.95 -15.58
C ASP A 308 -7.25 28.81 -16.50
N GLN A 309 -6.66 27.61 -16.59
CA GLN A 309 -5.59 27.26 -17.53
C GLN A 309 -6.10 26.90 -18.95
N GLY A 310 -7.39 27.14 -19.24
CA GLY A 310 -7.99 26.96 -20.57
C GLY A 310 -8.49 25.55 -20.88
N TRP A 311 -8.42 24.61 -19.94
CA TRP A 311 -9.06 23.31 -20.08
C TRP A 311 -10.58 23.46 -20.05
N LYS A 312 -11.30 22.64 -20.80
CA LYS A 312 -12.77 22.64 -20.83
C LYS A 312 -13.32 21.28 -20.49
N VAL A 313 -14.33 21.25 -19.63
CA VAL A 313 -15.12 20.05 -19.36
C VAL A 313 -15.74 19.55 -20.67
N ASP A 314 -15.58 18.27 -20.97
CA ASP A 314 -16.13 17.57 -22.15
C ASP A 314 -17.54 17.04 -21.81
N PRO A 315 -18.62 17.76 -22.17
CA PRO A 315 -19.97 17.41 -21.74
C PRO A 315 -20.37 16.08 -22.37
N GLY A 316 -20.75 15.10 -21.54
CA GLY A 316 -21.19 13.77 -21.99
C GLY A 316 -20.13 12.66 -22.00
N ARG A 317 -18.90 12.93 -21.57
CA ARG A 317 -17.85 11.89 -21.38
C ARG A 317 -17.30 11.75 -19.96
N GLY A 318 -18.00 12.32 -18.97
CA GLY A 318 -17.88 11.96 -17.56
C GLY A 318 -19.12 11.18 -17.13
N LYS A 319 -18.95 10.02 -16.49
CA LYS A 319 -20.05 9.29 -15.83
C LYS A 319 -19.85 9.39 -14.32
N GLY A 320 -20.95 9.68 -13.61
CA GLY A 320 -21.06 9.60 -12.15
C GLY A 320 -19.96 10.37 -11.40
N SER A 321 -18.94 9.61 -11.00
CA SER A 321 -17.81 9.99 -10.18
C SER A 321 -16.65 10.72 -10.88
N HIS A 322 -16.67 10.95 -12.20
CA HIS A 322 -15.51 11.57 -12.90
C HIS A 322 -15.90 12.63 -13.94
N VAL A 323 -15.07 13.65 -14.08
CA VAL A 323 -15.13 14.70 -15.12
C VAL A 323 -13.92 14.58 -16.04
N ARG A 324 -14.18 14.56 -17.34
CA ARG A 324 -13.14 14.61 -18.38
C ARG A 324 -12.95 16.03 -18.86
N LEU A 325 -11.72 16.53 -18.83
CA LEU A 325 -11.32 17.83 -19.35
C LEU A 325 -10.50 17.67 -20.64
N LYS A 326 -10.61 18.64 -21.55
CA LYS A 326 -9.86 18.70 -22.81
C LYS A 326 -9.24 20.07 -23.02
N LEU A 327 -8.03 20.09 -23.59
CA LEU A 327 -7.37 21.27 -24.11
C LEU A 327 -6.83 20.93 -25.51
N ILE A 328 -6.97 21.85 -26.46
CA ILE A 328 -6.55 21.62 -27.86
C ILE A 328 -5.07 21.27 -27.91
N GLY A 329 -4.71 20.17 -28.58
CA GLY A 329 -3.32 19.72 -28.71
C GLY A 329 -2.76 19.01 -27.47
N LYS A 330 -3.56 18.78 -26.42
CA LYS A 330 -3.15 18.03 -25.22
C LYS A 330 -3.98 16.75 -25.05
N GLN A 331 -3.41 15.78 -24.36
CA GLN A 331 -4.15 14.58 -23.98
C GLN A 331 -5.29 14.94 -23.02
N PRO A 332 -6.50 14.38 -23.18
CA PRO A 332 -7.60 14.64 -22.26
C PRO A 332 -7.27 14.16 -20.85
N LEU A 333 -7.66 14.93 -19.85
CA LEU A 333 -7.43 14.64 -18.44
C LEU A 333 -8.73 14.20 -17.77
N THR A 334 -8.68 13.26 -16.83
CA THR A 334 -9.85 12.78 -16.11
C THR A 334 -9.64 12.99 -14.62
N ILE A 335 -10.55 13.69 -13.96
CA ILE A 335 -10.49 13.99 -12.52
C ILE A 335 -11.72 13.38 -11.86
N PRO A 336 -11.57 12.68 -10.71
CA PRO A 336 -12.73 12.31 -9.91
C PRO A 336 -13.48 13.58 -9.47
N VAL A 337 -14.81 13.56 -9.41
CA VAL A 337 -15.62 14.65 -8.85
C VAL A 337 -15.87 14.42 -7.36
N ASN A 338 -16.20 15.49 -6.65
CA ASN A 338 -16.61 15.47 -5.24
C ASN A 338 -15.60 14.86 -4.25
N ARG A 339 -14.29 14.85 -4.57
CA ARG A 339 -13.25 14.54 -3.58
C ARG A 339 -12.82 15.82 -2.86
N GLU A 340 -12.68 15.77 -1.54
CA GLU A 340 -12.10 16.89 -0.77
C GLU A 340 -10.58 16.95 -0.90
N SER A 341 -9.95 15.81 -1.20
CA SER A 341 -8.53 15.70 -1.53
C SER A 341 -8.32 14.77 -2.73
N LEU A 342 -7.58 15.23 -3.75
CA LEU A 342 -7.18 14.43 -4.89
C LEU A 342 -5.98 13.57 -4.51
N SER A 343 -6.01 12.31 -4.94
CA SER A 343 -4.91 11.39 -4.75
C SER A 343 -3.63 11.82 -5.49
N PRO A 344 -2.44 11.46 -4.97
CA PRO A 344 -1.16 11.73 -5.60
C PRO A 344 -1.05 11.40 -7.09
N PRO A 345 -1.57 10.26 -7.59
CA PRO A 345 -1.43 9.95 -9.01
C PRO A 345 -2.30 10.87 -9.89
N VAL A 346 -3.45 11.33 -9.37
CA VAL A 346 -4.27 12.34 -10.06
C VAL A 346 -3.50 13.67 -10.11
N LEU A 347 -2.88 14.09 -9.01
CA LEU A 347 -2.04 15.30 -8.98
C LEU A 347 -0.86 15.21 -9.96
N LYS A 348 -0.19 14.06 -10.04
CA LYS A 348 0.84 13.78 -11.05
C LYS A 348 0.30 13.91 -12.46
N SER A 349 -0.89 13.38 -12.72
CA SER A 349 -1.54 13.51 -14.04
C SER A 349 -1.81 14.97 -14.39
N VAL A 350 -2.30 15.76 -13.41
CA VAL A 350 -2.52 17.22 -13.56
C VAL A 350 -1.20 17.95 -13.84
N ALA A 351 -0.14 17.69 -13.05
CA ALA A 351 1.18 18.28 -13.25
C ALA A 351 1.73 18.01 -14.66
N ASN A 352 1.68 16.75 -15.08
CA ASN A 352 2.14 16.32 -16.40
C ASN A 352 1.35 16.99 -17.54
N ALA A 353 0.02 17.14 -17.37
CA ALA A 353 -0.82 17.78 -18.36
C ALA A 353 -0.51 19.27 -18.53
N LEU A 354 -0.17 19.93 -17.41
CA LEU A 354 0.27 21.33 -17.36
C LEU A 354 1.73 21.51 -17.80
N GLY A 355 2.54 20.44 -17.77
CA GLY A 355 3.96 20.51 -18.13
C GLY A 355 4.84 21.14 -17.05
N ILE A 356 4.41 21.06 -15.78
CA ILE A 356 5.12 21.58 -14.61
C ILE A 356 5.58 20.44 -13.71
N ARG A 357 6.50 20.72 -12.77
CA ARG A 357 6.85 19.73 -11.75
C ARG A 357 5.71 19.64 -10.74
N LEU A 358 5.50 18.46 -10.18
CA LEU A 358 4.48 18.23 -9.15
C LEU A 358 4.67 19.13 -7.91
N ALA A 359 5.92 19.44 -7.56
CA ALA A 359 6.25 20.34 -6.46
C ALA A 359 5.96 21.82 -6.77
N ASP A 360 5.85 22.21 -8.04
CA ASP A 360 5.52 23.58 -8.47
C ASP A 360 4.01 23.78 -8.62
N LEU A 361 3.22 22.79 -8.22
CA LEU A 361 1.79 22.76 -8.46
C LEU A 361 1.08 23.59 -7.38
N GLU A 362 1.03 24.89 -7.62
CA GLU A 362 0.35 25.88 -6.79
C GLU A 362 -1.08 26.07 -7.28
N PHE A 363 -2.05 25.72 -6.43
CA PHE A 363 -3.49 25.78 -6.74
C PHE A 363 -4.22 26.95 -6.07
#